data_AF-A0A2V9XYN4-F1
#
_entry.id   AF-A0A2V9XYN4-F1
#
_cell.length_a   1.000
_cell.length_b   1.000
_cell.length_c   1.000
_cell.angle_alpha   90.00
_cell.angle_beta   90.00
_cell.angle_gamma   90.00
#
_symmetry.space_group_name_H-M   'P 1'
#
loop_
_entity.id
_entity.type
_entity.pdbx_description
1 polymer ?
#
loop_
_entity_poly.entity_id
_entity_poly.type
_entity_poly.pdbx_seq_one_letter_code
_entity_poly.pdbx_strand_id
1 'polypeptide(L)'
;MLNAVSINMSNMVGTGPFITVPAILATMGGPQSLLAWAVGAMLAIADGLVFAELGSAIPASGGSYIFLRECFGRARWGHMLAWIFVWQ
;
A
#
# COMPACT_ATOMS: atom_id res chain seq x y z
N MET A 1 15.69 -12.09 6.05
CA MET A 1 14.55 -12.04 5.10
C MET A 1 13.26 -12.47 5.77
N LEU A 2 13.09 -13.73 6.19
CA LEU A 2 11.83 -14.20 6.80
C LEU A 2 11.37 -13.36 8.00
N ASN A 3 12.28 -13.04 8.93
CA ASN A 3 11.96 -12.21 10.10
C ASN A 3 11.50 -10.77 9.71
N ALA A 4 12.19 -10.15 8.76
CA ALA A 4 11.82 -8.83 8.25
C ALA A 4 10.44 -8.84 7.56
N VAL A 5 10.14 -9.89 6.79
CA VAL A 5 8.83 -10.07 6.14
C VAL A 5 7.74 -10.30 7.19
N SER A 6 7.97 -11.16 8.20
CA SER A 6 6.97 -11.40 9.24
C SER A 6 6.65 -10.14 10.07
N ILE A 7 7.66 -9.31 10.38
CA ILE A 7 7.44 -8.05 11.08
C ILE A 7 6.64 -7.08 10.19
N ASN A 8 6.99 -6.98 8.91
CA ASN A 8 6.27 -6.14 7.96
C ASN A 8 4.79 -6.56 7.82
N MET A 9 4.53 -7.86 7.70
CA MET A 9 3.16 -8.39 7.65
C MET A 9 2.37 -8.08 8.93
N SER A 10 2.99 -8.23 10.10
CA SER A 10 2.34 -7.87 11.38
C SER A 10 2.00 -6.38 11.47
N ASN A 11 2.82 -5.49 10.89
CA ASN A 11 2.53 -4.06 10.83
C ASN A 11 1.42 -3.71 9.82
N MET A 12 1.25 -4.50 8.75
CA MET A 12 0.19 -4.29 7.76
C MET A 12 -1.20 -4.68 8.29
N VAL A 13 -1.29 -5.71 9.15
CA VAL A 13 -2.57 -6.17 9.72
C VAL A 13 -2.98 -5.25 10.87
N GLY A 14 -3.61 -4.13 10.53
CA GLY A 14 -4.20 -3.19 11.49
C GLY A 14 -5.67 -3.47 11.83
N THR A 15 -6.40 -2.44 12.27
CA THR A 15 -7.84 -2.51 12.58
C THR A 15 -8.75 -2.55 11.35
N GLY A 16 -8.20 -2.34 10.15
CA GLY A 16 -8.93 -2.25 8.88
C GLY A 16 -9.95 -3.38 8.64
N PRO A 17 -9.56 -4.67 8.71
CA PRO A 17 -10.47 -5.79 8.48
C PRO A 17 -11.68 -5.81 9.42
N PHE A 18 -11.52 -5.37 10.67
CA PHE A 18 -12.62 -5.34 11.64
C PHE A 18 -13.68 -4.28 11.32
N ILE A 19 -13.33 -3.25 10.54
CA ILE A 19 -14.24 -2.19 10.11
C ILE A 19 -14.80 -2.51 8.71
N THR A 20 -13.96 -2.97 7.79
CA THR A 20 -14.35 -3.16 6.39
C THR A 20 -15.18 -4.43 6.16
N VAL A 21 -14.91 -5.54 6.86
CA VAL A 21 -15.68 -6.78 6.72
C VAL A 21 -17.17 -6.58 7.04
N PRO A 22 -17.58 -6.01 8.19
CA PRO A 22 -18.99 -5.76 8.46
C PRO A 22 -19.61 -4.74 7.50
N ALA A 23 -18.86 -3.73 7.04
CA ALA A 23 -19.36 -2.76 6.04
C ALA A 23 -19.65 -3.40 4.68
N ILE A 24 -18.79 -4.32 4.21
CA ILE A 24 -18.99 -5.04 2.95
C ILE A 24 -20.15 -6.04 3.10
N LEU A 25 -20.26 -6.74 4.23
CA LEU A 25 -21.39 -7.63 4.50
C LEU A 25 -22.71 -6.87 4.57
N ALA A 26 -22.75 -5.72 5.23
CA ALA A 26 -23.96 -4.90 5.36
C ALA A 26 -24.43 -4.33 4.01
N THR A 27 -23.51 -4.02 3.09
CA THR A 27 -23.84 -3.48 1.77
C THR A 27 -24.21 -4.54 0.74
N MET A 28 -23.56 -5.71 0.76
CA MET A 28 -23.80 -6.79 -0.22
C MET A 28 -24.75 -7.88 0.28
N GLY A 29 -25.03 -7.96 1.58
CA GLY A 29 -26.06 -8.82 2.16
C GLY A 29 -25.87 -10.34 2.03
N GLY A 30 -24.72 -10.81 1.53
CA GLY A 30 -24.51 -12.23 1.28
C GLY A 30 -23.07 -12.66 0.98
N PRO A 31 -22.85 -13.92 0.56
CA PRO A 31 -21.53 -14.49 0.28
C PRO A 31 -20.74 -13.79 -0.83
N GLN A 32 -21.42 -12.94 -1.62
CA GLN A 32 -20.83 -12.13 -2.68
C GLN A 32 -19.77 -11.13 -2.17
N SER A 33 -19.80 -10.80 -0.88
CA SER A 33 -18.77 -9.98 -0.21
C SER A 33 -17.34 -10.54 -0.36
N LEU A 34 -17.21 -11.86 -0.54
CA LEU A 34 -15.92 -12.51 -0.81
C LEU A 34 -15.32 -12.08 -2.16
N LEU A 35 -16.15 -11.74 -3.15
CA LEU A 35 -15.68 -11.24 -4.44
C LEU A 35 -15.08 -9.83 -4.29
N ALA A 36 -15.70 -8.97 -3.48
CA ALA A 36 -15.15 -7.65 -3.18
C ALA A 36 -13.78 -7.77 -2.49
N TRP A 37 -13.64 -8.74 -1.57
CA TRP A 37 -12.37 -9.05 -0.93
C TRP A 37 -11.33 -9.60 -1.90
N ALA A 38 -11.72 -10.49 -2.82
CA ALA A 38 -10.83 -11.02 -3.84
C ALA A 38 -10.31 -9.92 -4.80
N VAL A 39 -11.18 -9.02 -5.23
CA VAL A 39 -10.80 -7.86 -6.04
C VAL A 39 -9.86 -6.92 -5.28
N GLY A 40 -10.16 -6.65 -4.00
CA GLY A 40 -9.26 -5.88 -3.14
C GLY A 40 -7.89 -6.51 -2.97
N ALA A 41 -7.82 -7.83 -2.81
CA ALA A 41 -6.56 -8.57 -2.73
C ALA A 41 -5.76 -8.50 -4.05
N MET A 42 -6.41 -8.61 -5.21
CA MET A 42 -5.75 -8.44 -6.50
C MET A 42 -5.18 -7.03 -6.68
N LEU A 43 -5.94 -6.01 -6.30
CA LEU A 43 -5.46 -4.61 -6.34
C LEU A 43 -4.27 -4.40 -5.41
N ALA A 44 -4.30 -4.96 -4.20
CA ALA A 44 -3.19 -4.88 -3.25
C ALA A 44 -1.92 -5.59 -3.76
N ILE A 45 -2.05 -6.71 -4.47
CA ILE A 45 -0.91 -7.38 -5.12
C ILE A 45 -0.35 -6.51 -6.24
N ALA A 46 -1.21 -5.93 -7.08
CA ALA A 46 -0.77 -5.04 -8.16
C ALA A 46 -0.02 -3.81 -7.60
N ASP A 47 -0.53 -3.20 -6.54
CA ASP A 47 0.13 -2.10 -5.84
C ASP A 47 1.50 -2.53 -5.26
N GLY A 48 1.55 -3.67 -4.58
CA GLY A 48 2.79 -4.21 -4.01
C GLY A 48 3.85 -4.53 -5.06
N LEU A 49 3.47 -4.98 -6.25
CA LEU A 49 4.38 -5.21 -7.37
C LEU A 49 5.01 -3.90 -7.89
N VAL A 50 4.22 -2.84 -8.01
CA VAL A 50 4.74 -1.52 -8.41
C VAL A 50 5.77 -1.01 -7.39
N PHE A 51 5.49 -1.16 -6.09
CA PHE A 51 6.46 -0.80 -5.05
C PHE A 51 7.70 -1.69 -5.06
N ALA A 52 7.56 -2.98 -5.37
CA ALA A 52 8.68 -3.91 -5.48
C ALA A 52 9.59 -3.55 -6.67
N GLU A 53 9.02 -3.24 -7.84
CA GLU A 53 9.78 -2.78 -9.00
C GLU A 53 10.52 -1.48 -8.68
N LEU A 54 9.85 -0.52 -8.04
CA LEU A 54 10.44 0.76 -7.69
C LEU A 54 11.57 0.63 -6.65
N GLY A 55 11.39 -0.24 -5.65
CA GLY A 55 12.43 -0.57 -4.68
C GLY A 55 13.63 -1.30 -5.27
N SER A 56 13.43 -2.05 -6.36
CA SER A 56 14.53 -2.67 -7.10
C SER A 56 15.27 -1.69 -8.02
N ALA A 57 14.56 -0.72 -8.60
CA ALA A 57 15.11 0.24 -9.55
C ALA A 57 15.85 1.40 -8.88
N ILE A 58 15.45 1.79 -7.65
CA ILE A 58 16.03 2.92 -6.92
C ILE A 58 16.64 2.41 -5.60
N PRO A 59 17.95 2.09 -5.57
CA PRO A 59 18.64 1.56 -4.40
C PRO A 59 19.02 2.67 -3.41
N ALA A 60 18.09 3.56 -3.07
CA ALA A 60 18.30 4.69 -2.19
C ALA A 60 17.50 4.57 -0.89
N SER A 61 18.17 4.78 0.24
CA SER A 61 17.64 4.61 1.61
C SER A 61 16.72 5.75 2.06
N GLY A 62 15.59 5.97 1.39
CA GLY A 62 14.61 6.97 1.83
C GLY A 62 13.14 6.67 1.55
N GLY A 63 12.82 5.42 1.21
CA GLY A 63 11.44 4.93 1.11
C GLY A 63 10.56 5.71 0.13
N SER A 64 9.27 5.84 0.46
CA SER A 64 8.26 6.51 -0.39
C SER A 64 8.65 7.93 -0.79
N TYR A 65 9.41 8.64 0.07
CA TYR A 65 9.89 9.99 -0.20
C TYR A 65 10.85 10.05 -1.41
N ILE A 66 11.79 9.12 -1.51
CA ILE A 66 12.75 9.09 -2.62
C ILE A 66 12.08 8.60 -3.90
N PHE A 67 11.19 7.62 -3.80
CA PHE A 67 10.37 7.11 -4.89
C PHE A 67 9.53 8.21 -5.57
N LEU A 68 8.82 9.00 -4.77
CA LEU A 68 8.05 10.15 -5.26
C LEU A 68 8.95 11.25 -5.84
N ARG A 69 10.13 11.49 -5.24
CA ARG A 69 11.08 12.50 -5.71
C ARG A 69 11.72 12.14 -7.05
N GLU A 70 12.01 10.86 -7.28
CA GLU A 70 12.63 10.36 -8.52
C GLU A 70 11.60 10.29 -9.66
N CYS A 71 10.38 9.77 -9.40
CA CYS A 71 9.32 9.63 -10.41
C CYS A 71 8.72 10.98 -10.85
N PHE A 72 8.53 11.95 -9.95
CA PHE A 72 7.90 13.25 -10.28
C PHE A 72 8.88 14.37 -10.65
N GLY A 73 10.19 14.08 -10.62
CA GLY A 73 11.23 15.04 -10.92
C GLY A 73 11.42 16.09 -9.82
N ARG A 74 12.69 16.37 -9.53
CA ARG A 74 13.18 17.27 -8.47
C ARG A 74 12.68 18.72 -8.55
N ALA A 75 11.99 19.13 -9.62
CA ALA A 75 11.77 20.53 -9.99
C ALA A 75 10.31 21.02 -10.04
N ARG A 76 9.27 20.20 -9.82
CA ARG A 76 7.87 20.70 -9.95
C ARG A 76 6.90 20.31 -8.82
N TRP A 77 6.58 19.04 -8.64
CA TRP A 77 5.51 18.60 -7.71
C TRP A 77 5.98 17.63 -6.61
N GLY A 78 7.23 17.15 -6.71
CA GLY A 78 7.78 16.14 -5.80
C GLY A 78 7.91 16.60 -4.35
N HIS A 79 8.24 17.87 -4.07
CA HIS A 79 8.34 18.36 -2.68
C HIS A 79 6.99 18.43 -1.95
N MET A 80 5.89 18.76 -2.64
CA MET A 80 4.58 18.89 -1.99
C MET A 80 3.94 17.51 -1.72
N LEU A 81 4.01 16.60 -2.70
CA LEU A 81 3.52 15.23 -2.55
C LEU A 81 4.33 14.44 -1.52
N ALA A 82 5.65 14.62 -1.49
CA ALA A 82 6.51 13.96 -0.53
C ALA A 82 6.39 14.54 0.90
N TRP A 83 5.97 15.80 1.05
CA TRP A 83 5.67 16.40 2.36
C TRP A 83 4.35 15.90 2.95
N ILE A 84 3.31 15.68 2.13
CA ILE A 84 2.04 15.07 2.57
C ILE A 84 2.25 13.62 3.03
N PHE A 85 3.08 12.85 2.33
CA PHE A 85 3.38 11.46 2.71
C PHE A 85 4.31 11.32 3.92
N VAL A 86 4.95 12.40 4.40
CA VAL A 86 5.79 12.37 5.60
C VAL A 86 4.97 12.25 6.90
N TRP A 87 3.67 12.56 6.83
CA TRP A 87 2.73 12.58 7.96
C TRP A 87 1.82 11.33 8.04
N GLN A 88 2.10 10.29 7.25
CA GLN A 88 1.42 8.97 7.32
C GLN A 88 2.11 8.08 8.36
#